data_AF-A0A8J4BCB7-F1
#
_entry.id   AF-A0A8J4BCB7-F1
#
_cell.length_a   1.000
_cell.length_b   1.000
_cell.length_c   1.000
_cell.angle_alpha   90.00
_cell.angle_beta   90.00
_cell.angle_gamma   90.00
#
_symmetry.space_group_name_H-M   'P 1'
#
loop_
_entity.id
_entity.type
_entity.pdbx_description
1 polymer ?
#
loop_
_entity_poly.entity_id
_entity_poly.type
_entity_poly.pdbx_seq_one_letter_code
_entity_poly.pdbx_strand_id
1 'polypeptide(L)'
;MHTCARRLTRWFPTGHATALFWSCGAQTSSAKPIPPHPPYFAPSHTYIHTHTNIHPRLALETQSWYQQQLEAQPVRFMETMALKGLVWAVADAARFVGASPHDVVPVINATSAINAVLSSLPLGRGDWLLMFNTTYPAVKSTLARVAAAAGASILEVILIAWSGAARPGGAVTAGVDG
;
A
#
# COMPACT_ATOMS: atom_id res chain seq x y z
N MET A 1 33.41 -12.00 32.76
CA MET A 1 32.35 -12.58 33.62
C MET A 1 31.02 -12.07 33.06
N HIS A 2 30.36 -12.86 32.19
CA HIS A 2 29.16 -13.67 32.52
C HIS A 2 27.94 -12.77 32.82
N THR A 3 26.75 -12.85 32.21
CA THR A 3 26.13 -13.83 31.29
C THR A 3 24.82 -13.22 30.74
N CYS A 4 24.41 -13.69 29.56
CA CYS A 4 23.07 -13.65 28.98
C CYS A 4 22.00 -14.32 29.89
N ALA A 5 20.75 -13.85 29.92
CA ALA A 5 19.56 -14.71 30.09
C ALA A 5 18.20 -14.01 29.88
N ARG A 6 17.41 -14.59 28.98
CA ARG A 6 15.94 -14.48 28.83
C ARG A 6 15.18 -14.89 30.09
N ARG A 7 13.96 -14.33 30.26
CA ARG A 7 12.82 -14.95 30.99
C ARG A 7 11.53 -14.28 30.46
N LEU A 8 10.69 -14.86 29.60
CA LEU A 8 9.79 -16.02 29.69
C LEU A 8 8.95 -16.07 30.98
N THR A 9 7.70 -15.59 30.88
CA THR A 9 6.56 -15.93 31.75
C THR A 9 5.33 -15.97 30.83
N ARG A 10 5.01 -17.10 30.20
CA ARG A 10 4.19 -18.22 30.69
C ARG A 10 2.88 -17.77 31.36
N TRP A 11 1.81 -17.94 30.58
CA TRP A 11 0.39 -17.85 30.89
C TRP A 11 -0.06 -19.14 31.56
N PHE A 12 -0.86 -19.08 32.63
CA PHE A 12 -1.87 -20.08 33.01
C PHE A 12 -2.73 -19.56 34.19
N PRO A 13 -3.91 -20.15 34.45
CA PRO A 13 -5.15 -19.41 34.64
C PRO A 13 -5.73 -19.64 36.04
N THR A 14 -6.28 -18.62 36.68
CA THR A 14 -7.45 -18.71 37.59
C THR A 14 -7.65 -17.34 38.21
N GLY A 15 -8.90 -16.89 38.17
CA GLY A 15 -9.28 -15.53 38.51
C GLY A 15 -9.11 -15.19 39.98
N HIS A 16 -8.85 -13.91 40.24
CA HIS A 16 -9.54 -13.08 41.21
C HIS A 16 -9.19 -11.63 40.83
N ALA A 17 -10.19 -10.88 40.35
CA ALA A 17 -10.03 -9.51 39.90
C ALA A 17 -9.91 -8.57 41.11
N THR A 18 -8.73 -7.97 41.29
CA THR A 18 -8.55 -6.81 42.18
C THR A 18 -8.39 -5.59 41.29
N ALA A 19 -9.42 -4.74 41.27
CA ALA A 19 -9.40 -3.45 40.59
C ALA A 19 -8.43 -2.52 41.35
N LEU A 20 -7.20 -2.40 40.84
CA LEU A 20 -6.30 -1.32 41.24
C LEU A 20 -6.67 -0.08 40.42
N PHE A 21 -7.28 0.87 41.13
CA PHE A 21 -7.60 2.21 40.65
C PHE A 21 -6.29 2.97 40.41
N TRP A 22 -5.74 2.88 39.20
CA TRP A 22 -4.60 3.70 38.80
C TRP A 22 -5.14 5.05 38.33
N SER A 23 -5.05 6.04 39.21
CA SER A 23 -5.15 7.45 38.84
C SER A 23 -4.01 7.76 37.86
N CYS A 24 -4.28 7.60 36.57
CA CYS A 24 -3.42 8.10 35.52
C CYS A 24 -3.65 9.61 35.48
N GLY A 25 -2.84 10.33 36.28
CA GLY A 25 -2.66 11.77 36.10
C GLY A 25 -2.40 12.02 34.62
N ALA A 26 -3.11 13.00 34.06
CA ALA A 26 -3.02 13.40 32.67
C ALA A 26 -1.55 13.51 32.25
N GLN A 27 -1.04 12.45 31.61
CA GLN A 27 0.13 12.54 30.76
C GLN A 27 -0.34 13.35 29.57
N THR A 28 -0.14 14.66 29.68
CA THR A 28 0.06 15.47 28.49
C THR A 28 1.12 14.73 27.69
N SER A 29 0.70 14.07 26.62
CA SER A 29 1.61 13.47 25.64
C SER A 29 2.51 14.61 25.20
N SER A 30 3.70 14.72 25.81
CA SER A 30 4.75 15.59 25.30
C SER A 30 4.98 15.11 23.88
N ALA A 31 4.52 15.88 22.91
CA ALA A 31 4.75 15.59 21.51
C ALA A 31 6.24 15.32 21.37
N LYS A 32 6.62 14.08 21.01
CA LYS A 32 8.01 13.79 20.67
C LYS A 32 8.41 14.82 19.62
N PRO A 33 9.54 15.54 19.78
CA PRO A 33 9.96 16.51 18.80
C PRO A 33 10.00 15.83 17.44
N ILE A 34 9.25 16.38 16.50
CA ILE A 34 9.21 15.90 15.12
C ILE A 34 10.66 16.02 14.62
N PRO A 35 11.26 14.92 14.13
CA PRO A 35 12.61 14.98 13.60
C PRO A 35 12.66 16.07 12.51
N PRO A 36 13.77 16.83 12.41
CA PRO A 36 13.86 17.93 11.46
C PRO A 36 13.49 17.43 10.06
N HIS A 37 12.62 18.20 9.39
CA HIS A 37 12.21 17.90 8.03
C HIS A 37 13.47 17.72 7.16
N PRO A 38 13.53 16.69 6.29
CA PRO A 38 14.60 16.58 5.31
C PRO A 38 14.73 17.91 4.54
N PRO A 39 15.95 18.33 4.15
CA PRO A 39 16.21 19.65 3.56
C PRO A 39 15.46 19.95 2.24
N TYR A 40 14.76 18.96 1.71
CA TYR A 40 13.96 19.04 0.49
C TYR A 40 12.50 19.45 0.73
N PHE A 41 12.03 19.48 1.98
CA PHE A 41 10.67 19.88 2.32
C PHE A 41 10.64 21.31 2.83
N ALA A 42 9.61 22.05 2.42
CA ALA A 42 9.39 23.39 2.95
C ALA A 42 9.13 23.29 4.45
N PRO A 43 9.96 23.91 5.32
CA PRO A 43 9.84 23.76 6.77
C PRO A 43 8.57 24.42 7.34
N SER A 44 7.84 25.18 6.53
CA SER A 44 6.57 25.83 6.90
C SER A 44 5.35 24.92 6.83
N HIS A 45 5.48 23.69 6.32
CA HIS A 45 4.35 22.78 6.13
C HIS A 45 4.59 21.44 6.82
N THR A 46 3.57 20.96 7.55
CA THR A 46 3.53 19.57 8.01
C THR A 46 2.87 18.74 6.93
N TYR A 47 3.62 17.81 6.34
CA TYR A 47 3.10 16.97 5.28
C TYR A 47 2.56 15.64 5.85
N ILE A 48 1.28 15.37 5.59
CA ILE A 48 0.60 14.12 5.93
C ILE A 48 0.18 13.47 4.61
N HIS A 49 0.95 12.49 4.14
CA HIS A 49 0.79 11.98 2.77
C HIS A 49 -0.25 10.88 2.66
N THR A 50 -1.20 11.09 1.76
CA THR A 50 -2.15 10.05 1.31
C THR A 50 -2.23 9.94 -0.22
N HIS A 51 -1.66 10.89 -0.97
CA HIS A 51 -1.84 10.98 -2.43
C HIS A 51 -0.54 11.17 -3.22
N THR A 52 0.32 12.11 -2.82
CA THR A 52 1.60 12.36 -3.50
C THR A 52 2.76 11.81 -2.68
N ASN A 53 3.60 10.99 -3.32
CA ASN A 53 4.71 10.32 -2.67
C ASN A 53 5.83 11.31 -2.34
N ILE A 54 6.39 11.15 -1.14
CA ILE A 54 7.72 11.66 -0.81
C ILE A 54 8.75 10.64 -1.30
N HIS A 55 9.76 11.10 -2.01
CA HIS A 55 10.90 10.26 -2.40
C HIS A 55 11.97 10.27 -1.30
N PRO A 56 12.41 9.09 -0.82
CA PRO A 56 13.58 9.00 0.06
C PRO A 56 14.82 9.60 -0.62
N ARG A 57 15.72 10.21 0.16
CA ARG A 57 16.95 10.83 -0.37
C ARG A 57 17.77 9.87 -1.24
N LEU A 58 17.91 8.62 -0.79
CA LEU A 58 18.62 7.57 -1.53
C LEU A 58 18.05 7.36 -2.95
N ALA A 59 16.73 7.46 -3.11
CA ALA A 59 16.08 7.33 -4.42
C ALA A 59 16.46 8.50 -5.34
N LEU A 60 16.50 9.72 -4.81
CA LEU A 60 16.89 10.92 -5.57
C LEU A 60 18.37 10.88 -5.97
N GLU A 61 19.25 10.48 -5.06
CA GLU A 61 20.70 10.33 -5.33
C GLU A 61 20.94 9.27 -6.40
N THR A 62 20.27 8.12 -6.30
CA THR A 62 20.35 7.03 -7.29
C THR A 62 19.85 7.49 -8.66
N GLN A 63 18.73 8.21 -8.71
CA GLN A 63 18.19 8.77 -9.95
C GLN A 63 19.19 9.74 -10.60
N SER A 64 19.75 10.67 -9.83
CA SER A 64 20.74 11.64 -10.32
C SER A 64 21.98 10.93 -10.86
N TRP A 65 22.45 9.88 -10.18
CA TRP A 65 23.57 9.07 -10.66
C TRP A 65 23.27 8.44 -12.02
N TYR A 66 22.12 7.78 -12.20
CA TYR A 66 21.75 7.20 -13.50
C TYR A 66 21.64 8.25 -14.61
N GLN A 67 21.12 9.44 -14.31
CA GLN A 67 21.08 10.56 -15.26
C GLN A 67 22.50 10.97 -15.70
N GLN A 68 23.43 11.13 -14.76
CA GLN A 68 24.82 11.47 -15.08
C GLN A 68 25.49 10.40 -15.94
N GLN A 69 25.23 9.11 -15.70
CA GLN A 69 25.76 8.03 -16.52
C GLN A 69 25.20 8.04 -17.95
N LEU A 70 23.90 8.34 -18.09
CA LEU A 70 23.25 8.48 -19.39
C LEU A 70 23.86 9.64 -20.19
N GLU A 71 24.03 10.81 -19.58
CA GLU A 71 24.61 11.99 -20.24
C GLU A 71 26.09 11.82 -20.56
N ALA A 72 26.85 11.12 -19.71
CA ALA A 72 28.28 10.91 -19.94
C ALA A 72 28.57 10.01 -21.15
N GLN A 73 27.77 8.96 -21.36
CA GLN A 73 27.96 8.05 -22.50
C GLN A 73 26.65 7.29 -22.84
N PRO A 74 25.76 7.90 -23.65
CA PRO A 74 24.42 7.36 -23.90
C PRO A 74 24.39 5.94 -24.48
N VAL A 75 25.30 5.64 -25.42
CA VAL A 75 25.37 4.32 -26.07
C VAL A 75 25.69 3.22 -25.05
N ARG A 76 26.75 3.42 -24.25
CA ARG A 76 27.14 2.47 -23.21
C ARG A 76 26.03 2.29 -22.18
N PHE A 77 25.37 3.38 -21.79
CA PHE A 77 24.27 3.33 -20.85
C PHE A 77 23.13 2.43 -21.35
N MET A 78 22.67 2.68 -22.57
CA MET A 78 21.54 1.95 -23.16
C MET A 78 21.87 0.48 -23.42
N GLU A 79 23.05 0.19 -23.96
CA GLU A 79 23.43 -1.18 -24.34
C GLU A 79 23.83 -2.05 -23.14
N THR A 80 24.42 -1.47 -22.10
CA THR A 80 25.05 -2.25 -21.03
C THR A 80 24.47 -2.02 -19.64
N MET A 81 24.03 -0.80 -19.31
CA MET A 81 23.68 -0.44 -17.93
C MET A 81 22.18 -0.49 -17.67
N ALA A 82 21.37 0.13 -18.54
CA ALA A 82 19.94 0.29 -18.33
C ALA A 82 19.22 -1.05 -18.15
N LEU A 83 19.44 -1.99 -19.06
CA LEU A 83 18.80 -3.32 -19.02
C LEU A 83 19.26 -4.14 -17.80
N LYS A 84 20.56 -4.10 -17.45
CA LYS A 84 21.07 -4.81 -16.28
C LYS A 84 20.48 -4.26 -14.98
N GLY A 85 20.43 -2.93 -14.85
CA GLY A 85 19.80 -2.26 -13.72
C GLY A 85 18.32 -2.60 -13.59
N LEU A 86 17.59 -2.65 -14.71
CA LEU A 86 16.18 -3.03 -14.74
C LEU A 86 15.97 -4.48 -14.28
N VAL A 87 16.78 -5.42 -14.77
CA VAL A 87 16.71 -6.84 -14.34
C VAL A 87 16.91 -6.98 -12.84
N TRP A 88 17.88 -6.24 -12.27
CA TRP A 88 18.16 -6.28 -10.83
C TRP A 88 17.01 -5.66 -10.03
N ALA A 89 16.49 -4.52 -10.48
CA ALA A 89 15.34 -3.87 -9.84
C ALA A 89 14.09 -4.78 -9.85
N VAL A 90 13.84 -5.49 -10.95
CA VAL A 90 12.74 -6.47 -11.05
C VAL A 90 12.96 -7.64 -10.10
N ALA A 91 14.18 -8.18 -10.03
CA ALA A 91 14.50 -9.27 -9.11
C ALA A 91 14.32 -8.88 -7.63
N ASP A 92 14.71 -7.66 -7.26
CA ASP A 92 14.52 -7.13 -5.91
C ASP A 92 13.05 -6.86 -5.59
N ALA A 93 12.29 -6.30 -6.54
CA ALA A 93 10.85 -6.11 -6.40
C ALA A 93 10.11 -7.45 -6.26
N ALA A 94 10.48 -8.45 -7.06
CA ALA A 94 9.93 -9.81 -6.99
C ALA A 94 10.19 -10.45 -5.62
N ARG A 95 11.42 -10.31 -5.10
CA ARG A 95 11.77 -10.78 -3.75
C ARG A 95 10.92 -10.09 -2.67
N PHE A 96 10.68 -8.79 -2.81
CA PHE A 96 9.87 -8.02 -1.86
C PHE A 96 8.40 -8.49 -1.82
N VAL A 97 7.80 -8.78 -2.97
CA VAL A 97 6.40 -9.24 -3.06
C VAL A 97 6.24 -10.76 -2.94
N GLY A 98 7.34 -11.51 -2.86
CA GLY A 98 7.32 -12.97 -2.79
C GLY A 98 6.97 -13.68 -4.10
N ALA A 99 7.26 -13.07 -5.24
CA ALA A 99 7.00 -13.62 -6.58
C ALA A 99 8.29 -14.08 -7.29
N SER A 100 8.15 -14.87 -8.35
CA SER A 100 9.25 -15.15 -9.27
C SER A 100 9.62 -13.89 -10.05
N PRO A 101 10.92 -13.60 -10.32
CA PRO A 101 11.32 -12.51 -11.19
C PRO A 101 10.71 -12.58 -12.60
N HIS A 102 10.35 -13.78 -13.06
CA HIS A 102 9.69 -13.98 -14.36
C HIS A 102 8.20 -13.57 -14.36
N ASP A 103 7.58 -13.44 -13.19
CA ASP A 103 6.17 -13.06 -13.03
C ASP A 103 6.00 -11.56 -12.74
N VAL A 104 7.09 -10.79 -12.72
CA VAL A 104 7.08 -9.36 -12.41
C VAL A 104 7.49 -8.56 -13.64
N VAL A 105 6.56 -7.72 -14.11
CA VAL A 105 6.77 -6.87 -15.29
C VAL A 105 6.80 -5.40 -14.87
N PRO A 106 7.87 -4.65 -15.22
CA PRO A 106 7.93 -3.22 -14.95
C PRO A 106 6.96 -2.45 -15.86
N VAL A 107 6.18 -1.55 -15.26
CA VAL A 107 5.16 -0.74 -15.94
C VAL A 107 5.26 0.71 -15.49
N ILE A 108 4.86 1.64 -16.35
CA ILE A 108 5.03 3.08 -16.12
C ILE A 108 4.13 3.65 -15.01
N ASN A 109 2.98 3.02 -14.75
CA ASN A 109 2.06 3.37 -13.65
C ASN A 109 0.99 2.27 -13.49
N ALA A 110 0.19 2.39 -12.42
CA ALA A 110 -0.89 1.46 -12.11
C ALA A 110 -1.97 1.40 -13.20
N THR A 111 -2.31 2.55 -13.81
CA THR A 111 -3.32 2.60 -14.89
C THR A 111 -2.88 1.76 -16.09
N SER A 112 -1.64 1.90 -16.54
CA SER A 112 -1.08 1.08 -17.62
C SER A 112 -1.06 -0.41 -17.24
N ALA A 113 -0.73 -0.74 -15.98
CA ALA A 113 -0.77 -2.12 -15.48
C ALA A 113 -2.16 -2.74 -15.62
N ILE A 114 -3.19 -2.04 -15.13
CA ILE A 114 -4.58 -2.51 -15.17
C ILE A 114 -5.06 -2.72 -16.61
N ASN A 115 -4.73 -1.76 -17.50
CA ASN A 115 -5.10 -1.89 -18.91
C ASN A 115 -4.42 -3.08 -19.57
N ALA A 116 -3.13 -3.31 -19.30
CA ALA A 116 -2.40 -4.45 -19.84
C ALA A 116 -3.00 -5.79 -19.37
N VAL A 117 -3.31 -5.92 -18.07
CA VAL A 117 -3.94 -7.13 -17.54
C VAL A 117 -5.31 -7.36 -18.17
N LEU A 118 -6.21 -6.37 -18.11
CA LEU A 118 -7.58 -6.54 -18.59
C LEU A 118 -7.66 -6.79 -20.11
N SER A 119 -6.77 -6.18 -20.90
CA SER A 119 -6.69 -6.44 -22.34
C SER A 119 -6.06 -7.79 -22.70
N SER A 120 -5.35 -8.44 -21.77
CA SER A 120 -4.78 -9.77 -22.00
C SER A 120 -5.76 -10.92 -21.73
N LEU A 121 -6.89 -10.63 -21.06
CA LEU A 121 -7.90 -11.64 -20.74
C LEU A 121 -8.74 -11.96 -21.98
N PRO A 122 -8.93 -13.26 -22.32
CA PRO A 122 -9.72 -13.68 -23.48
C PRO A 122 -11.22 -13.59 -23.19
N LEU A 123 -11.72 -12.39 -22.94
CA LEU A 123 -13.12 -12.15 -22.60
C LEU A 123 -13.99 -12.27 -23.85
N GLY A 124 -15.16 -12.89 -23.69
CA GLY A 124 -16.15 -13.06 -24.73
C GLY A 124 -17.57 -12.77 -24.27
N ARG A 125 -18.49 -12.92 -25.22
CA ARG A 125 -19.92 -12.72 -24.97
C ARG A 125 -20.44 -13.77 -24.00
N GLY A 126 -21.04 -13.33 -22.90
CA GLY A 126 -21.56 -14.20 -21.84
C GLY A 126 -20.65 -14.35 -20.62
N ASP A 127 -19.42 -13.82 -20.69
CA ASP A 127 -18.53 -13.76 -19.53
C ASP A 127 -18.97 -12.68 -18.55
N TRP A 128 -18.61 -12.89 -17.28
CA TRP A 128 -18.92 -11.99 -16.18
C TRP A 128 -17.64 -11.47 -15.54
N LEU A 129 -17.54 -10.14 -15.43
CA LEU A 129 -16.52 -9.46 -14.67
C LEU A 129 -17.07 -9.05 -13.31
N LEU A 130 -16.43 -9.54 -12.26
CA LEU A 130 -16.79 -9.22 -10.87
C LEU A 130 -15.92 -8.08 -10.37
N MET A 131 -16.53 -7.07 -9.74
CA MET A 131 -15.81 -6.01 -9.05
C MET A 131 -16.50 -5.64 -7.74
N PHE A 132 -15.77 -5.09 -6.77
CA PHE A 132 -16.37 -4.59 -5.53
C PHE A 132 -16.82 -3.14 -5.65
N ASN A 133 -17.78 -2.73 -4.83
CA ASN A 133 -18.19 -1.33 -4.70
C ASN A 133 -17.04 -0.40 -4.28
N THR A 134 -16.07 -0.92 -3.53
CA THR A 134 -14.86 -0.22 -3.08
C THR A 134 -13.74 -0.16 -4.12
N THR A 135 -13.94 -0.77 -5.29
CA THR A 135 -12.95 -0.76 -6.38
C THR A 135 -12.63 0.67 -6.81
N TYR A 136 -11.35 0.96 -7.07
CA TYR A 136 -10.91 2.30 -7.47
C TYR A 136 -11.64 2.77 -8.74
N PRO A 137 -12.14 4.03 -8.81
CA PRO A 137 -12.95 4.50 -9.93
C PRO A 137 -12.33 4.31 -11.32
N ALA A 138 -11.02 4.54 -11.48
CA ALA A 138 -10.35 4.34 -12.76
C ALA A 138 -10.34 2.86 -13.21
N VAL A 139 -10.30 1.92 -12.26
CA VAL A 139 -10.43 0.49 -12.55
C VAL A 139 -11.83 0.18 -13.03
N LYS A 140 -12.87 0.73 -12.39
CA LYS A 140 -14.28 0.55 -12.82
C LYS A 140 -14.50 1.04 -14.25
N SER A 141 -13.99 2.23 -14.60
CA SER A 141 -14.08 2.75 -15.97
C SER A 141 -13.36 1.86 -16.97
N THR A 142 -12.20 1.30 -16.60
CA THR A 142 -11.44 0.40 -17.48
C THR A 142 -12.17 -0.93 -17.68
N LEU A 143 -12.75 -1.50 -16.62
CA LEU A 143 -13.58 -2.69 -16.70
C LEU A 143 -14.80 -2.48 -17.60
N ALA A 144 -15.52 -1.36 -17.44
CA ALA A 144 -16.67 -1.01 -18.29
C ALA A 144 -16.29 -0.96 -19.77
N ARG A 145 -15.15 -0.33 -20.08
CA ARG A 145 -14.63 -0.25 -21.46
C ARG A 145 -14.30 -1.62 -22.04
N VAL A 146 -13.63 -2.47 -21.28
CA VAL A 146 -13.23 -3.81 -21.75
C VAL A 146 -14.44 -4.74 -21.87
N ALA A 147 -15.38 -4.67 -20.93
CA ALA A 147 -16.62 -5.44 -20.97
C ALA A 147 -17.46 -5.09 -22.21
N ALA A 148 -17.62 -3.80 -22.49
CA ALA A 148 -18.34 -3.32 -23.67
C ALA A 148 -17.68 -3.80 -24.98
N ALA A 149 -16.35 -3.78 -25.05
CA ALA A 149 -15.62 -4.26 -26.22
C ALA A 149 -15.75 -5.78 -26.44
N ALA A 150 -15.78 -6.57 -25.35
CA ALA A 150 -15.90 -8.03 -25.41
C ALA A 150 -17.34 -8.55 -25.47
N GLY A 151 -18.34 -7.70 -25.21
CA GLY A 151 -19.73 -8.12 -24.99
C GLY A 151 -19.95 -8.87 -23.67
N ALA A 152 -19.08 -8.65 -22.69
CA ALA A 152 -19.15 -9.23 -21.36
C ALA A 152 -20.03 -8.38 -20.42
N SER A 153 -20.56 -9.00 -19.35
CA SER A 153 -21.37 -8.33 -18.34
C SER A 153 -20.56 -8.01 -17.09
N ILE A 154 -20.94 -6.95 -16.37
CA ILE A 154 -20.29 -6.57 -15.10
C ILE A 154 -21.25 -6.79 -13.96
N LEU A 155 -20.75 -7.42 -12.89
CA LEU A 155 -21.45 -7.55 -11.61
C LEU A 155 -20.67 -6.82 -10.52
N GLU A 156 -21.33 -5.85 -9.88
CA GLU A 156 -20.76 -5.13 -8.74
C GLU A 156 -21.23 -5.77 -7.42
N VAL A 157 -20.26 -6.20 -6.61
CA VAL A 157 -20.47 -6.79 -5.29
C VAL A 157 -20.35 -5.72 -4.23
N ILE A 158 -21.40 -5.55 -3.44
CA ILE A 158 -21.42 -4.58 -2.34
C ILE A 158 -20.75 -5.20 -1.13
N LEU A 159 -19.56 -4.71 -0.77
CA LEU A 159 -18.96 -4.97 0.53
C LEU A 159 -19.67 -4.10 1.57
N ILE A 160 -20.47 -4.75 2.42
CA ILE A 160 -21.15 -4.12 3.53
C ILE A 160 -20.13 -3.90 4.64
N ALA A 161 -20.08 -2.69 5.20
CA ALA A 161 -19.24 -2.41 6.35
C ALA A 161 -19.61 -3.33 7.52
N TRP A 162 -18.60 -3.82 8.24
CA TRP A 162 -18.81 -4.65 9.42
C TRP A 162 -19.61 -3.88 10.49
N SER A 163 -20.82 -4.35 10.79
CA SER A 163 -21.72 -3.74 11.78
C SER A 163 -21.37 -4.09 13.24
N GLY A 164 -20.31 -4.89 13.45
CA GLY A 164 -19.95 -5.41 14.79
C GLY A 164 -19.17 -4.45 15.69
N ALA A 165 -18.90 -3.22 15.27
CA ALA A 165 -18.32 -2.20 16.15
C ALA A 165 -19.39 -1.49 17.00
N ALA A 166 -20.33 -2.23 17.59
CA ALA A 166 -21.02 -1.72 18.76
C ALA A 166 -19.96 -1.61 19.86
N ARG A 167 -19.54 -0.39 20.20
CA ARG A 167 -18.82 -0.15 21.46
C ARG A 167 -19.65 -0.81 22.56
N PRO A 168 -19.08 -1.65 23.45
CA PRO A 168 -19.81 -2.09 24.62
C PRO A 168 -20.13 -0.84 25.46
N GLY A 169 -21.39 -0.36 25.40
CA GLY A 169 -21.87 0.76 26.20
C GLY A 169 -22.64 1.89 25.50
N GLY A 170 -22.99 1.80 24.22
CA GLY A 170 -23.81 2.82 23.56
C GLY A 170 -25.15 2.26 23.09
N ALA A 171 -26.23 2.51 23.84
CA ALA A 171 -27.59 2.16 23.43
C ALA A 171 -27.94 2.84 22.11
N VAL A 172 -28.22 2.03 21.08
CA VAL A 172 -28.86 2.50 19.84
C VAL A 172 -30.37 2.38 20.07
N THR A 173 -31.03 3.51 20.33
CA THR A 173 -32.49 3.60 20.19
C THR A 173 -32.81 3.60 18.70
N ALA A 174 -33.39 2.52 18.21
CA ALA A 174 -34.01 2.48 16.90
C ALA A 174 -35.23 3.41 16.91
N GLY A 175 -35.13 4.55 16.22
CA GLY A 175 -36.27 5.33 15.78
C GLY A 175 -36.69 4.82 14.40
N VAL A 176 -37.83 4.16 14.34
CA VAL A 176 -38.58 3.91 13.10
C VAL A 176 -39.63 5.00 13.04
N ASP A 177 -39.54 5.90 12.08
CA ASP A 177 -40.63 6.82 11.76
C ASP A 177 -40.91 6.78 10.25
N GLY A 178 -42.13 6.35 9.93
CA GLY A 178 -43.05 6.95 8.94
C GLY A 178 -42.71 6.88 7.47
#